data_AF-A0A9D1WD39-F1
#
_entry.id   AF-A0A9D1WD39-F1
#
_cell.length_a   1.000
_cell.length_b   1.000
_cell.length_c   1.000
_cell.angle_alpha   90.00
_cell.angle_beta   90.00
_cell.angle_gamma   90.00
#
_symmetry.space_group_name_H-M   'P 1'
#
loop_
_entity.id
_entity.type
_entity.pdbx_description
1 polymer ?
#
loop_
_entity_poly.entity_id
_entity_poly.type
_entity_poly.pdbx_seq_one_letter_code
_entity_poly.pdbx_strand_id
1 'polypeptide(L)'
;MELLKHTIDIAIISILGFMGFLAILFTLERMLFLRRVRKNLSRYPAEDSLEQACTNNLTTLYIIYSNAPYVGLLGTVVGIMITFYDMGKASSIDASAIMTGLSLALYATALGLVVAIPTLIAYNALNRKVAVLMTSYKHINQTSATAQQQTTEVSPVCEPATPDTARVTSASISATATKNTCLEVA
;
A
#
# COMPACT_ATOMS: atom_id res chain seq x y z
N MET A 1 -13.37 -15.05 41.55
CA MET A 1 -13.10 -15.22 40.11
C MET A 1 -13.47 -13.99 39.28
N GLU A 2 -14.41 -13.14 39.71
CA GLU A 2 -14.75 -11.89 39.02
C GLU A 2 -13.54 -11.03 38.62
N LEU A 3 -12.52 -10.91 39.48
CA LEU A 3 -11.30 -10.18 39.15
C LEU A 3 -10.57 -10.72 37.92
N LEU A 4 -10.57 -12.03 37.67
CA LEU A 4 -9.87 -12.61 36.52
C LEU A 4 -10.58 -12.28 35.21
N LYS A 5 -11.92 -12.40 35.19
CA LYS A 5 -12.77 -11.98 34.09
C LYS A 5 -12.59 -10.48 33.81
N HIS A 6 -12.80 -9.65 34.85
CA HIS A 6 -12.72 -8.20 34.75
C HIS A 6 -11.32 -7.69 34.32
N THR A 7 -10.24 -8.32 34.79
CA THR A 7 -8.87 -7.99 34.37
C THR A 7 -8.65 -8.26 32.89
N ILE A 8 -9.20 -9.36 32.37
CA ILE A 8 -9.05 -9.75 30.97
C ILE A 8 -9.91 -8.84 30.07
N ASP A 9 -11.14 -8.53 30.47
CA ASP A 9 -12.01 -7.58 29.78
C ASP A 9 -11.34 -6.19 29.68
N ILE A 10 -10.80 -5.69 30.80
CA ILE A 10 -10.02 -4.44 30.85
C ILE A 10 -8.78 -4.52 29.95
N ALA A 11 -8.03 -5.63 29.98
CA ALA A 11 -6.82 -5.78 29.19
C ALA A 11 -7.12 -5.71 27.68
N ILE A 12 -8.14 -6.44 27.21
CA ILE A 12 -8.55 -6.44 25.79
C ILE A 12 -9.01 -5.03 25.37
N ILE A 13 -9.88 -4.39 26.15
CA ILE A 13 -10.40 -3.04 25.86
C ILE A 13 -9.26 -2.02 25.87
N SER A 14 -8.32 -2.11 26.80
CA SER A 14 -7.15 -1.21 26.87
C SER A 14 -6.23 -1.38 25.66
N ILE A 15 -5.98 -2.61 25.23
CA ILE A 15 -5.13 -2.90 24.07
C ILE A 15 -5.81 -2.44 22.76
N LEU A 16 -7.11 -2.69 22.58
CA LEU A 16 -7.87 -2.21 21.42
C LEU A 16 -7.99 -0.69 21.40
N GLY A 17 -8.23 -0.06 22.56
CA GLY A 17 -8.30 1.38 22.71
C GLY A 17 -6.98 2.07 22.38
N PHE A 18 -5.86 1.56 22.91
CA PHE A 18 -4.52 2.05 22.60
C PHE A 18 -4.18 1.88 21.11
N MET A 19 -4.48 0.71 20.53
CA MET A 19 -4.18 0.43 19.14
C MET A 19 -5.05 1.27 18.18
N GLY A 20 -6.33 1.48 18.51
CA GLY A 20 -7.23 2.36 17.77
C GLY A 20 -6.86 3.85 17.88
N PHE A 21 -6.41 4.29 19.06
CA PHE A 21 -5.91 5.65 19.26
C PHE A 21 -4.63 5.90 18.43
N LEU A 22 -3.67 4.96 18.45
CA LEU A 22 -2.49 5.00 17.57
C LEU A 22 -2.88 5.01 16.08
N ALA A 23 -3.85 4.18 15.67
CA ALA A 23 -4.34 4.12 14.30
C ALA A 23 -4.85 5.50 13.82
N ILE A 24 -5.64 6.17 14.66
CA ILE A 24 -6.20 7.50 14.38
C ILE A 24 -5.08 8.54 14.32
N LEU A 25 -4.17 8.57 15.32
CA LEU A 25 -3.06 9.52 15.34
C LEU A 25 -2.17 9.40 14.11
N PHE A 26 -1.69 8.19 13.77
CA PHE A 26 -0.86 7.98 12.58
C PHE A 26 -1.62 8.28 11.28
N THR A 27 -2.93 7.98 11.21
CA THR A 27 -3.75 8.35 10.05
C THR A 27 -3.81 9.86 9.86
N LEU A 28 -4.01 10.63 10.94
CA LEU A 28 -4.08 12.09 10.90
C LEU A 28 -2.72 12.72 10.55
N GLU A 29 -1.65 12.28 11.22
CA GLU A 29 -0.28 12.73 10.95
C GLU A 29 0.09 12.48 9.48
N ARG A 30 -0.20 11.27 8.97
CA ARG A 30 0.14 10.87 7.60
C ARG A 30 -0.74 11.59 6.56
N MET A 31 -2.02 11.84 6.85
CA MET A 31 -2.87 12.72 6.03
C MET A 31 -2.32 14.14 5.92
N LEU A 32 -1.79 14.69 7.01
CA LEU A 32 -1.14 16.01 7.02
C LEU A 32 0.21 16.00 6.29
N PHE A 33 1.01 14.93 6.46
CA PHE A 33 2.29 14.76 5.77
C PHE A 33 2.13 14.70 4.24
N LEU A 34 1.22 13.86 3.70
CA LEU A 34 0.97 13.81 2.25
C LEU A 34 0.41 15.14 1.71
N ARG A 35 -0.43 15.83 2.50
CA ARG A 35 -0.90 17.19 2.16
C ARG A 35 0.23 18.22 2.12
N ARG A 36 1.29 18.04 2.91
CA ARG A 36 2.47 18.91 2.99
C ARG A 36 3.49 18.59 1.89
N VAL A 37 3.85 17.32 1.67
CA VAL A 37 4.78 16.88 0.61
C VAL A 37 4.29 17.32 -0.77
N ARG A 38 2.99 17.17 -1.07
CA ARG A 38 2.40 17.61 -2.34
C ARG A 38 2.61 19.10 -2.65
N LYS A 39 2.82 19.97 -1.63
CA LYS A 39 3.14 21.39 -1.86
C LYS A 39 4.62 21.66 -2.15
N ASN A 40 5.52 20.75 -1.78
CA ASN A 40 6.97 20.90 -1.86
C ASN A 40 7.60 19.91 -2.86
N LEU A 41 6.86 19.53 -3.90
CA LEU A 41 7.24 18.46 -4.83
C LEU A 41 8.58 18.73 -5.55
N SER A 42 8.91 20.00 -5.79
CA SER A 42 10.12 20.45 -6.50
C SER A 42 11.45 20.28 -5.73
N ARG A 43 11.46 19.63 -4.56
CA ARG A 43 12.66 19.50 -3.70
C ARG A 43 13.23 18.08 -3.59
N TYR A 44 12.64 17.10 -4.29
CA TYR A 44 13.17 15.74 -4.37
C TYR A 44 13.84 15.52 -5.73
N PRO A 45 15.17 15.38 -5.81
CA PRO A 45 15.89 15.18 -7.07
C PRO A 45 16.09 13.70 -7.46
N ALA A 46 15.73 12.73 -6.61
CA ALA A 46 15.96 11.30 -6.84
C ALA A 46 14.69 10.48 -6.53
N GLU A 47 14.29 9.61 -7.47
CA GLU A 47 13.06 8.79 -7.41
C GLU A 47 13.01 7.94 -6.11
N ASP A 48 14.11 7.22 -5.82
CA ASP A 48 14.19 6.25 -4.72
C ASP A 48 13.94 6.89 -3.34
N SER A 49 14.41 8.13 -3.17
CA SER A 49 14.25 8.89 -1.92
C SER A 49 12.79 9.26 -1.63
N LEU A 50 12.00 9.49 -2.70
CA LEU A 50 10.58 9.79 -2.60
C LEU A 50 9.77 8.52 -2.29
N GLU A 51 10.15 7.40 -2.91
CA GLU A 51 9.54 6.09 -2.66
C GLU A 51 9.73 5.64 -1.20
N GLN A 52 10.97 5.67 -0.69
CA GLN A 52 11.26 5.25 0.68
C GLN A 52 10.51 6.12 1.73
N ALA A 53 10.46 7.44 1.52
CA ALA A 53 9.70 8.35 2.38
C ALA A 53 8.18 8.12 2.31
N CYS A 54 7.65 7.69 1.15
CA CYS A 54 6.26 7.33 0.97
C CYS A 54 5.89 5.96 1.57
N THR A 55 6.83 5.02 1.62
CA THR A 55 6.56 3.63 2.08
C THR A 55 6.69 3.46 3.60
N ASN A 56 7.72 4.03 4.25
CA ASN A 56 8.08 3.70 5.65
C ASN A 56 6.91 3.67 6.66
N ASN A 57 5.99 4.64 6.62
CA ASN A 57 4.91 4.75 7.61
C ASN A 57 3.58 4.11 7.16
N LEU A 58 3.51 3.54 5.95
CA LEU A 58 2.32 2.80 5.49
C LEU A 58 2.27 1.40 6.13
N THR A 59 3.44 0.78 6.34
CA THR A 59 3.57 -0.55 6.96
C THR A 59 2.97 -0.59 8.37
N THR A 60 3.12 0.47 9.17
CA THR A 60 2.53 0.54 10.52
C THR A 60 0.99 0.52 10.47
N LEU A 61 0.37 1.27 9.55
CA LEU A 61 -1.08 1.24 9.34
C LEU A 61 -1.57 -0.14 8.85
N TYR A 62 -0.78 -0.79 7.98
CA TYR A 62 -1.05 -2.16 7.52
C TYR A 62 -1.06 -3.16 8.68
N ILE A 63 -0.02 -3.14 9.53
CA ILE A 63 0.09 -4.02 10.71
C ILE A 63 -1.09 -3.77 11.67
N ILE A 64 -1.44 -2.52 11.92
CA ILE A 64 -2.56 -2.15 12.80
C ILE A 64 -3.89 -2.70 12.26
N TYR A 65 -4.29 -2.40 11.01
CA TYR A 65 -5.60 -2.86 10.53
C TYR A 65 -5.68 -4.39 10.41
N SER A 66 -4.59 -5.04 10.02
CA SER A 66 -4.57 -6.50 9.84
C SER A 66 -4.63 -7.26 11.16
N ASN A 67 -4.04 -6.73 12.24
CA ASN A 67 -4.01 -7.39 13.54
C ASN A 67 -5.22 -7.04 14.44
N ALA A 68 -5.89 -5.89 14.25
CA ALA A 68 -7.06 -5.50 15.05
C ALA A 68 -8.15 -6.59 15.17
N PRO A 69 -8.57 -7.27 14.08
CA PRO A 69 -9.56 -8.35 14.15
C PRO A 69 -9.06 -9.56 14.95
N TYR A 70 -7.77 -9.90 14.84
CA TYR A 70 -7.19 -11.05 15.55
C TYR A 70 -7.13 -10.83 17.05
N VAL A 71 -6.90 -9.59 17.51
CA VAL A 71 -6.98 -9.26 18.94
C VAL A 71 -8.42 -9.35 19.45
N GLY A 72 -9.41 -8.90 18.67
CA GLY A 72 -10.83 -9.08 19.00
C GLY A 72 -11.29 -10.54 19.02
N LEU A 73 -10.74 -11.38 18.14
CA LEU A 73 -10.96 -12.84 18.10
C LEU A 73 -10.28 -13.53 19.29
N LEU A 74 -9.06 -13.15 19.66
CA LEU A 74 -8.42 -13.65 20.88
C LEU A 74 -9.29 -13.32 22.11
N GLY A 75 -9.91 -12.13 22.13
CA GLY A 75 -10.86 -11.76 23.16
C GLY A 75 -12.09 -12.67 23.26
N THR A 76 -12.68 -13.11 22.12
CA THR A 76 -13.80 -14.08 22.18
C THR A 76 -13.35 -15.44 22.70
N VAL A 77 -12.21 -15.95 22.20
CA VAL A 77 -11.67 -17.26 22.61
C VAL A 77 -11.41 -17.29 24.12
N VAL A 78 -10.75 -16.27 24.66
CA VAL A 78 -10.46 -16.19 26.10
C VAL A 78 -11.73 -15.98 26.92
N GLY A 79 -12.67 -15.12 26.50
CA GLY A 79 -13.94 -14.91 27.21
C GLY A 79 -14.83 -16.16 27.28
N ILE A 80 -14.90 -16.94 26.19
CA ILE A 80 -15.59 -18.23 26.15
C ILE A 80 -14.88 -19.24 27.07
N MET A 81 -13.54 -19.30 27.03
CA MET A 81 -12.75 -20.20 27.88
C MET A 81 -12.99 -19.95 29.38
N ILE A 82 -13.01 -18.67 29.81
CA ILE A 82 -13.31 -18.30 31.21
C ILE A 82 -14.74 -18.73 31.58
N THR A 83 -15.70 -18.49 30.69
CA THR A 83 -17.12 -18.82 30.94
C THR A 83 -17.30 -20.32 31.18
N PHE A 84 -16.64 -21.19 30.39
CA PHE A 84 -16.66 -22.63 30.63
C PHE A 84 -15.83 -23.07 31.84
N TYR A 85 -14.71 -22.39 32.14
CA TYR A 85 -13.92 -22.67 33.33
C TYR A 85 -14.70 -22.41 34.63
N ASP A 86 -15.42 -21.29 34.70
CA ASP A 86 -16.26 -20.96 35.87
C ASP A 86 -17.45 -21.94 35.99
N MET A 87 -18.09 -22.32 34.87
CA MET A 87 -19.12 -23.37 34.85
C MET A 87 -18.59 -24.71 35.38
N GLY A 88 -17.37 -25.11 35.02
CA GLY A 88 -16.74 -26.34 35.50
C GLY A 88 -16.38 -26.35 36.99
N LYS A 89 -16.45 -25.19 37.67
CA LYS A 89 -16.19 -25.04 39.12
C LYS A 89 -17.44 -24.72 39.93
N ALA A 90 -18.51 -24.30 39.29
CA ALA A 90 -19.79 -24.03 39.93
C ALA A 90 -20.50 -25.35 40.29
N SER A 91 -21.07 -25.43 41.50
CA SER A 91 -21.86 -26.59 41.94
C SER A 91 -23.24 -26.67 41.26
N SER A 92 -23.67 -25.60 40.59
CA SER A 92 -24.93 -25.47 39.87
C SER A 92 -24.72 -24.62 38.62
N ILE A 93 -25.34 -25.02 37.50
CA ILE A 93 -25.25 -24.29 36.23
C ILE A 93 -26.24 -23.10 36.26
N ASP A 94 -25.72 -21.87 36.24
CA ASP A 94 -26.51 -20.67 35.96
C ASP A 94 -26.42 -20.29 34.48
N ALA A 95 -27.54 -20.34 33.77
CA ALA A 95 -27.63 -19.94 32.38
C ALA A 95 -27.42 -18.43 32.18
N SER A 96 -27.77 -17.59 33.16
CA SER A 96 -27.67 -16.13 33.06
C SER A 96 -26.20 -15.67 33.08
N ALA A 97 -25.39 -16.24 33.98
CA ALA A 97 -23.94 -16.05 33.98
C ALA A 97 -23.29 -16.44 32.65
N ILE A 98 -23.70 -17.57 32.04
CA ILE A 98 -23.18 -18.03 30.74
C ILE A 98 -23.52 -17.02 29.64
N MET A 99 -24.79 -16.63 29.50
CA MET A 99 -25.21 -15.62 28.51
C MET A 99 -24.45 -14.31 28.66
N THR A 100 -24.24 -13.86 29.90
CA THR A 100 -23.47 -12.65 30.21
C THR A 100 -22.00 -12.79 29.81
N GLY A 101 -21.34 -13.93 30.10
CA GLY A 101 -19.98 -14.22 29.67
C GLY A 101 -19.80 -14.20 28.15
N LEU A 102 -20.70 -14.86 27.42
CA LEU A 102 -20.70 -14.90 25.96
C LEU A 102 -20.95 -13.52 25.33
N SER A 103 -21.85 -12.70 25.90
CA SER A 103 -22.11 -11.34 25.38
C SER A 103 -20.87 -10.43 25.43
N LEU A 104 -20.06 -10.57 26.48
CA LEU A 104 -18.86 -9.77 26.70
C LEU A 104 -17.71 -10.21 25.78
N ALA A 105 -17.60 -11.52 25.55
CA ALA A 105 -16.74 -12.09 24.52
C ALA A 105 -17.07 -11.50 23.14
N LEU A 106 -18.35 -11.50 22.72
CA LEU A 106 -18.77 -10.95 21.42
C LEU A 106 -18.48 -9.45 21.28
N TYR A 107 -18.62 -8.68 22.37
CA TYR A 107 -18.28 -7.25 22.39
C TYR A 107 -16.81 -6.97 22.03
N ALA A 108 -15.87 -7.82 22.48
CA ALA A 108 -14.45 -7.69 22.13
C ALA A 108 -14.19 -7.81 20.62
N THR A 109 -14.85 -8.74 19.93
CA THR A 109 -14.75 -8.86 18.46
C THR A 109 -15.40 -7.68 17.75
N ALA A 110 -16.56 -7.19 18.24
CA ALA A 110 -17.21 -6.01 17.66
C ALA A 110 -16.29 -4.77 17.72
N LEU A 111 -15.63 -4.52 18.87
CA LEU A 111 -14.65 -3.43 18.98
C LEU A 111 -13.44 -3.62 18.05
N GLY A 112 -12.93 -4.85 17.90
CA GLY A 112 -11.81 -5.13 16.99
C GLY A 112 -12.12 -4.78 15.53
N LEU A 113 -13.35 -5.08 15.08
CA LEU A 113 -13.83 -4.70 13.75
C LEU A 113 -14.05 -3.20 13.60
N VAL A 114 -14.58 -2.53 14.64
CA VAL A 114 -14.75 -1.07 14.68
C VAL A 114 -13.40 -0.33 14.55
N VAL A 115 -12.30 -0.89 15.06
CA VAL A 115 -10.94 -0.34 14.86
C VAL A 115 -10.38 -0.71 13.47
N ALA A 116 -10.60 -1.94 13.00
CA ALA A 116 -10.03 -2.44 11.74
C ALA A 116 -10.59 -1.72 10.50
N ILE A 117 -11.91 -1.58 10.40
CA ILE A 117 -12.60 -1.09 9.18
C ILE A 117 -12.18 0.35 8.80
N PRO A 118 -12.20 1.35 9.72
CA PRO A 118 -11.76 2.70 9.39
C PRO A 118 -10.27 2.75 9.02
N THR A 119 -9.43 1.96 9.70
CA THR A 119 -7.98 1.90 9.45
C THR A 119 -7.67 1.33 8.06
N LEU A 120 -8.40 0.31 7.61
CA LEU A 120 -8.31 -0.25 6.26
C LEU A 120 -8.70 0.79 5.19
N ILE A 121 -9.81 1.52 5.39
CA ILE A 121 -10.25 2.58 4.47
C ILE A 121 -9.18 3.68 4.38
N ALA A 122 -8.62 4.11 5.51
CA ALA A 122 -7.54 5.08 5.56
C ALA A 122 -6.28 4.58 4.82
N TYR A 123 -5.82 3.36 5.10
CA TYR A 123 -4.66 2.74 4.45
C TYR A 123 -4.82 2.72 2.91
N ASN A 124 -5.96 2.23 2.41
CA ASN A 124 -6.24 2.17 0.97
C ASN A 124 -6.29 3.58 0.33
N ALA A 125 -6.87 4.56 1.01
CA ALA A 125 -6.93 5.95 0.54
C ALA A 125 -5.55 6.62 0.52
N LEU A 126 -4.67 6.31 1.48
CA LEU A 126 -3.29 6.78 1.54
C LEU A 126 -2.43 6.13 0.45
N ASN A 127 -2.52 4.81 0.28
CA ASN A 127 -1.78 4.07 -0.73
C ASN A 127 -2.10 4.58 -2.15
N ARG A 128 -3.39 4.81 -2.47
CA ARG A 128 -3.77 5.41 -3.76
C ARG A 128 -3.23 6.84 -3.95
N LYS A 129 -3.09 7.63 -2.88
CA LYS A 129 -2.46 8.97 -2.97
C LYS A 129 -0.96 8.88 -3.24
N VAL A 130 -0.25 7.92 -2.65
CA VAL A 130 1.17 7.66 -2.93
C VAL A 130 1.37 7.30 -4.40
N ALA A 131 0.61 6.32 -4.91
CA ALA A 131 0.70 5.89 -6.30
C ALA A 131 0.50 7.04 -7.30
N VAL A 132 -0.54 7.87 -7.12
CA VAL A 132 -0.80 9.04 -7.98
C VAL A 132 0.34 10.07 -7.94
N LEU A 133 0.96 10.29 -6.77
CA LEU A 133 2.10 11.19 -6.63
C LEU A 133 3.34 10.65 -7.36
N MET A 134 3.63 9.35 -7.25
CA MET A 134 4.72 8.69 -7.99
C MET A 134 4.52 8.76 -9.50
N THR A 135 3.31 8.47 -10.00
CA THR A 135 3.00 8.59 -11.43
C THR A 135 3.20 10.04 -11.92
N SER A 136 2.72 11.02 -11.16
CA SER A 136 2.87 12.45 -11.50
C SER A 136 4.35 12.88 -11.54
N TYR A 137 5.17 12.40 -10.60
CA TYR A 137 6.61 12.68 -10.54
C TYR A 137 7.35 12.10 -11.75
N LYS A 138 7.07 10.83 -12.12
CA LYS A 138 7.67 10.18 -13.30
C LYS A 138 7.39 10.94 -14.59
N HIS A 139 6.17 11.46 -14.79
CA HIS A 139 5.84 12.26 -15.97
C HIS A 139 6.68 13.55 -16.06
N ILE A 140 6.88 14.28 -14.95
CA ILE A 140 7.67 15.52 -14.92
C ILE A 140 9.15 15.24 -15.25
N ASN A 141 9.71 14.16 -14.72
CA ASN A 141 11.09 13.74 -15.02
C ASN A 141 11.24 13.27 -16.47
N GLN A 142 10.27 12.50 -17.00
CA GLN A 142 10.28 12.04 -18.38
C GLN A 142 10.20 13.19 -19.38
N THR A 143 9.34 14.19 -19.17
CA THR A 143 9.29 15.40 -20.03
C THR A 143 10.64 16.13 -20.06
N SER A 144 11.36 16.14 -18.94
CA SER A 144 12.70 16.74 -18.85
C SER A 144 13.75 15.97 -19.67
N ALA A 145 13.66 14.64 -19.73
CA ALA A 145 14.54 13.80 -20.55
C ALA A 145 14.22 13.93 -22.05
N THR A 146 12.93 13.93 -22.44
CA THR A 146 12.52 14.10 -23.84
C THR A 146 12.88 15.49 -24.38
N ALA A 147 12.81 16.54 -23.55
CA ALA A 147 13.22 17.89 -23.94
C ALA A 147 14.72 18.01 -24.27
N GLN A 148 15.59 17.16 -23.69
CA GLN A 148 17.03 17.17 -24.00
C GLN A 148 17.37 16.46 -25.31
N GLN A 149 16.59 15.46 -25.73
CA GLN A 149 16.82 14.77 -27.01
C GLN A 149 16.55 15.66 -28.23
N GLN A 150 15.62 16.61 -28.11
CA GLN A 150 15.25 17.50 -29.21
C GLN A 150 16.27 18.65 -29.48
N THR A 151 17.25 18.85 -28.59
CA THR A 151 18.37 19.79 -28.79
C THR A 151 19.57 19.21 -29.55
N THR A 152 19.58 17.91 -29.86
CA THR A 152 20.70 17.24 -30.56
C THR A 152 20.46 16.98 -32.06
N GLU A 153 19.29 17.30 -32.61
CA GLU A 153 18.96 17.06 -34.03
C GLU A 153 18.38 18.33 -34.69
N VAL A 154 19.16 19.42 -34.73
CA VAL A 154 18.85 20.59 -35.57
C VAL A 154 20.10 21.14 -36.26
N SER A 155 20.14 20.98 -37.59
CA SER A 155 21.05 21.61 -38.57
C SER A 155 22.49 21.09 -38.63
N PRO A 156 23.10 21.05 -39.83
CA PRO A 156 23.32 22.27 -40.61
C PRO A 156 22.51 22.42 -41.92
N VAL A 157 22.09 23.67 -42.14
CA VAL A 157 22.18 24.45 -43.39
C VAL A 157 21.47 23.89 -44.64
N CYS A 158 20.48 24.66 -45.10
CA CYS A 158 20.02 24.62 -46.48
C CYS A 158 21.01 25.42 -47.36
N GLU A 159 21.70 24.75 -48.28
CA GLU A 159 22.66 25.37 -49.22
C GLU A 159 22.15 25.25 -50.68
N PRO A 160 22.27 26.28 -51.54
CA PRO A 160 21.52 26.35 -52.79
C PRO A 160 22.27 25.84 -54.05
N ALA A 161 21.46 25.36 -55.01
CA ALA A 161 21.73 25.20 -56.45
C ALA A 161 22.59 24.00 -56.95
N THR A 162 22.14 23.50 -58.11
CA THR A 162 22.63 22.39 -58.96
C THR A 162 23.67 22.89 -60.00
N PRO A 163 24.27 22.10 -60.96
CA PRO A 163 23.94 20.72 -61.41
C PRO A 163 25.14 19.76 -61.75
N ASP A 164 24.77 18.55 -62.22
CA ASP A 164 25.54 17.58 -63.05
C ASP A 164 26.90 16.99 -62.61
N THR A 165 27.01 15.64 -62.65
CA THR A 165 27.80 14.84 -63.65
C THR A 165 28.32 13.50 -63.08
N ALA A 166 27.99 12.36 -63.71
CA ALA A 166 28.73 11.05 -63.76
C ALA A 166 29.18 10.33 -62.45
N ARG A 167 29.49 9.02 -62.34
CA ARG A 167 29.39 7.72 -63.06
C ARG A 167 30.41 6.77 -62.35
N VAL A 168 30.36 5.45 -62.56
CA VAL A 168 31.40 4.40 -62.23
C VAL A 168 31.31 3.84 -60.77
N THR A 169 31.19 2.55 -60.39
CA THR A 169 31.49 1.18 -60.91
C THR A 169 32.75 0.55 -60.25
N SER A 170 32.77 -0.64 -59.62
CA SER A 170 31.70 -1.59 -59.20
C SER A 170 32.26 -2.79 -58.38
N ALA A 171 31.37 -3.52 -57.66
CA ALA A 171 31.43 -4.97 -57.34
C ALA A 171 32.32 -5.54 -56.21
N SER A 172 31.69 -6.33 -55.32
CA SER A 172 32.07 -7.66 -54.76
C SER A 172 31.13 -7.95 -53.56
N ILE A 173 30.15 -8.87 -53.55
CA ILE A 173 30.04 -10.30 -53.90
C ILE A 173 30.81 -11.24 -52.95
N SER A 174 30.14 -11.67 -51.87
CA SER A 174 29.95 -13.08 -51.42
C SER A 174 29.15 -13.06 -50.10
N ALA A 175 27.86 -13.41 -50.00
CA ALA A 175 27.13 -14.62 -50.39
C ALA A 175 27.31 -15.83 -49.44
N THR A 176 26.37 -16.06 -48.52
CA THR A 176 26.06 -17.42 -48.00
C THR A 176 24.64 -17.53 -47.41
N ALA A 177 23.97 -18.66 -47.69
CA ALA A 177 22.90 -19.30 -46.91
C ALA A 177 21.50 -18.64 -46.80
N THR A 178 20.81 -18.62 -47.93
CA THR A 178 19.43 -19.09 -48.12
C THR A 178 18.87 -20.06 -47.05
N LYS A 179 17.75 -19.70 -46.40
CA LYS A 179 16.46 -20.45 -46.49
C LYS A 179 15.30 -19.76 -45.74
N ASN A 180 14.22 -19.52 -46.48
CA ASN A 180 12.78 -19.62 -46.18
C ASN A 180 12.33 -19.49 -44.69
N THR A 181 11.28 -18.74 -44.37
CA THR A 181 9.94 -18.88 -45.00
C THR A 181 9.08 -17.64 -44.76
N CYS A 182 8.44 -17.12 -45.81
CA CYS A 182 7.37 -16.12 -45.70
C CYS A 182 6.39 -16.31 -46.87
N LEU A 183 5.29 -17.02 -46.62
CA LEU A 183 4.12 -17.29 -47.47
C LEU A 183 3.12 -18.05 -46.56
N GLU A 184 1.80 -17.87 -46.57
CA GLU A 184 0.95 -16.86 -47.22
C GLU A 184 -0.46 -16.88 -46.57
N VAL A 185 -1.20 -15.78 -46.77
CA VAL A 185 -2.66 -15.56 -46.60
C VAL A 185 -3.57 -16.75 -46.26
N ALA A 186 -4.33 -16.59 -45.16
CA ALA A 186 -5.75 -16.97 -45.05
C ALA A 186 -6.43 -16.13 -43.94
#